data_AF-A0AAV1LTT0-F1
#
_entry.id   AF-A0AAV1LTT0-F1
#
_cell.length_a   1.000
_cell.length_b   1.000
_cell.length_c   1.000
_cell.angle_alpha   90.00
_cell.angle_beta   90.00
_cell.angle_gamma   90.00
#
_symmetry.space_group_name_H-M   'P 1'
#
loop_
_entity.id
_entity.type
_entity.pdbx_description
1 polymer ?
#
loop_
_entity_poly.entity_id
_entity_poly.type
_entity_poly.pdbx_seq_one_letter_code
_entity_poly.pdbx_strand_id
1 'polypeptide(L)'
;MTNKIHIATYNTLSLRTNESLTELILALENVKWSILGLSEVRRLGESIEDHGHFIFYYKGETPGLYGTGFLIKNELKPFIDEFIGVSERIVILNIKLPPKNDRWSIVQVYSPTEQSSRTEIDTFYSMLQDAIIKHSHNNLVVMGDFNARTGARGDGEQMILGPYCSGKRTRNGEKLVQLAYENNLKVLNTLYRKRENNRWTWISPDGHHKNEVDHILTKVKTFGTVEF
;
A
#
# COMPACT_ATOMS: atom_id res chain seq x y z
N MET A 1 -22.43 12.77 -10.24
CA MET A 1 -21.03 12.28 -10.22
C MET A 1 -20.81 11.60 -8.89
N THR A 2 -20.36 10.34 -8.88
CA THR A 2 -20.17 9.59 -7.63
C THR A 2 -18.98 10.15 -6.86
N ASN A 3 -19.23 10.72 -5.68
CA ASN A 3 -18.29 11.29 -4.72
C ASN A 3 -17.32 10.26 -4.06
N LYS A 4 -17.02 9.15 -4.75
CA LYS A 4 -16.24 8.04 -4.21
C LYS A 4 -14.82 8.11 -4.76
N ILE A 5 -13.85 8.10 -3.86
CA ILE A 5 -12.43 8.05 -4.18
C ILE A 5 -11.99 6.59 -4.01
N HIS A 6 -11.43 6.03 -5.06
CA HIS A 6 -10.98 4.64 -5.09
C HIS A 6 -9.47 4.60 -4.83
N ILE A 7 -9.07 4.02 -3.71
CA ILE A 7 -7.67 3.84 -3.32
C ILE A 7 -7.32 2.36 -3.45
N ALA A 8 -6.26 2.05 -4.18
CA ALA A 8 -5.78 0.70 -4.41
C ALA A 8 -4.26 0.63 -4.27
N THR A 9 -3.72 -0.58 -4.15
CA THR A 9 -2.29 -0.84 -4.16
C THR A 9 -1.99 -2.04 -5.07
N TYR A 10 -0.84 -2.01 -5.76
CA TYR A 10 -0.44 -3.07 -6.69
C TYR A 10 1.08 -3.22 -6.74
N ASN A 11 1.57 -4.44 -6.50
CA ASN A 11 2.94 -4.82 -6.82
C ASN A 11 3.02 -5.11 -8.33
N THR A 12 3.75 -4.27 -9.06
CA THR A 12 3.84 -4.32 -10.53
C THR A 12 4.78 -5.38 -11.05
N LEU A 13 5.57 -6.03 -10.19
CA LEU A 13 6.75 -6.84 -10.50
C LEU A 13 7.87 -6.07 -11.22
N SER A 14 7.54 -5.21 -12.20
CA SER A 14 8.47 -4.27 -12.84
C SER A 14 7.71 -3.20 -13.61
N LEU A 15 7.93 -1.92 -13.27
CA LEU A 15 7.45 -0.77 -14.03
C LEU A 15 8.60 0.08 -14.61
N ARG A 16 9.72 -0.59 -14.92
CA ARG A 16 10.99 0.06 -15.27
C ARG A 16 10.90 0.92 -16.53
N THR A 17 10.08 0.54 -17.51
CA THR A 17 10.05 1.18 -18.83
C THR A 17 8.72 1.89 -19.10
N ASN A 18 8.67 2.73 -20.12
CA ASN A 18 7.43 3.41 -20.52
C ASN A 18 6.42 2.47 -21.18
N GLU A 19 6.91 1.39 -21.81
CA GLU A 19 6.07 0.31 -22.34
C GLU A 19 5.34 -0.40 -21.20
N SER A 20 6.05 -0.79 -20.13
CA SER A 20 5.42 -1.41 -18.95
C SER A 20 4.40 -0.48 -18.25
N LEU A 21 4.67 0.83 -18.24
CA LEU A 21 3.70 1.82 -17.76
C LEU A 21 2.45 1.85 -18.65
N THR A 22 2.62 1.85 -19.96
CA THR A 22 1.52 1.84 -20.92
C THR A 22 0.66 0.59 -20.77
N GLU A 23 1.28 -0.58 -20.65
CA GLU A 23 0.60 -1.86 -20.42
C GLU A 23 -0.22 -1.83 -19.13
N LEU A 24 0.35 -1.31 -18.03
CA LEU A 24 -0.37 -1.16 -16.77
C LEU A 24 -1.60 -0.24 -16.93
N ILE A 25 -1.46 0.89 -17.61
CA ILE A 25 -2.58 1.81 -17.82
C ILE A 25 -3.70 1.18 -18.66
N LEU A 26 -3.35 0.40 -19.70
CA LEU A 26 -4.33 -0.36 -20.49
C LEU A 26 -5.04 -1.42 -19.64
N ALA A 27 -4.30 -2.16 -18.80
CA ALA A 27 -4.89 -3.16 -17.91
C ALA A 27 -5.85 -2.53 -16.87
N LEU A 28 -5.63 -1.27 -16.52
CA LEU A 28 -6.46 -0.52 -15.57
C LEU A 28 -7.70 0.14 -16.19
N GLU A 29 -7.94 0.03 -17.50
CA GLU A 29 -9.06 0.72 -18.18
C GLU A 29 -10.44 0.38 -17.58
N ASN A 30 -10.63 -0.87 -17.18
CA ASN A 30 -11.88 -1.37 -16.60
C ASN A 30 -11.84 -1.44 -15.06
N VAL A 31 -10.80 -0.90 -14.43
CA VAL A 31 -10.60 -0.90 -12.98
C VAL A 31 -10.94 0.48 -12.42
N LYS A 32 -11.76 0.53 -11.37
CA LYS A 32 -12.05 1.79 -10.67
C LYS A 32 -10.89 2.16 -9.76
N TRP A 33 -10.16 3.21 -10.11
CA TRP A 33 -9.09 3.75 -9.27
C TRP A 33 -9.01 5.28 -9.41
N SER A 34 -8.65 5.92 -8.31
CA SER A 34 -8.37 7.36 -8.22
C SER A 34 -6.92 7.58 -7.80
N ILE A 35 -6.44 6.77 -6.85
CA ILE A 35 -5.07 6.73 -6.35
C ILE A 35 -4.65 5.26 -6.29
N LEU A 36 -3.60 4.91 -7.00
CA LEU A 36 -3.01 3.57 -7.01
C LEU A 36 -1.59 3.65 -6.50
N GLY A 37 -1.32 3.07 -5.33
CA GLY A 37 0.04 2.90 -4.84
C GLY A 37 0.73 1.73 -5.54
N LEU A 38 2.01 1.89 -5.82
CA LEU A 38 2.80 0.94 -6.59
C LEU A 38 4.00 0.45 -5.79
N SER A 39 4.28 -0.84 -5.92
CA SER A 39 5.51 -1.48 -5.48
C SER A 39 6.23 -2.14 -6.65
N GLU A 40 7.54 -2.35 -6.49
CA GLU A 40 8.44 -2.87 -7.52
C GLU A 40 8.47 -2.04 -8.80
N VAL A 41 8.45 -0.70 -8.66
CA VAL A 41 8.53 0.23 -9.79
C VAL A 41 9.84 0.08 -10.56
N ARG A 42 10.95 -0.21 -9.88
CA ARG A 42 12.28 -0.50 -10.46
C ARG A 42 12.85 0.60 -11.37
N ARG A 43 12.37 1.85 -11.20
CA ARG A 43 12.94 3.06 -11.81
C ARG A 43 13.90 3.72 -10.83
N LEU A 44 15.03 4.23 -11.32
CA LEU A 44 16.02 4.94 -10.51
C LEU A 44 15.65 6.42 -10.38
N GLY A 45 15.91 6.99 -9.21
CA GLY A 45 15.68 8.39 -8.90
C GLY A 45 14.31 8.64 -8.30
N GLU A 46 14.02 9.92 -8.06
CA GLU A 46 12.74 10.40 -7.58
C GLU A 46 12.19 11.40 -8.58
N SER A 47 10.95 11.20 -9.03
CA SER A 47 10.34 12.02 -10.08
C SER A 47 8.83 12.12 -9.93
N ILE A 48 8.28 13.24 -10.39
CA ILE A 48 6.85 13.48 -10.58
C ILE A 48 6.65 13.73 -12.09
N GLU A 49 6.01 12.79 -12.77
CA GLU A 49 5.73 12.85 -14.19
C GLU A 49 4.24 13.17 -14.42
N ASP A 50 3.94 14.13 -15.29
CA ASP A 50 2.58 14.46 -15.73
C ASP A 50 2.31 13.85 -17.11
N HIS A 51 1.38 12.90 -17.17
CA HIS A 51 0.97 12.19 -18.39
C HIS A 51 -0.39 12.68 -18.91
N GLY A 52 -0.86 13.83 -18.47
CA GLY A 52 -2.11 14.47 -18.89
C GLY A 52 -3.37 13.89 -18.23
N HIS A 53 -3.52 12.56 -18.23
CA HIS A 53 -4.66 11.88 -17.60
C HIS A 53 -4.38 11.40 -16.17
N PHE A 54 -3.09 11.29 -15.82
CA PHE A 54 -2.64 10.92 -14.48
C PHE A 54 -1.28 11.54 -14.19
N ILE A 55 -0.98 11.66 -12.90
CA ILE A 55 0.35 11.93 -12.36
C ILE A 55 0.98 10.60 -11.97
N PHE A 56 2.24 10.41 -12.33
CA PHE A 56 3.05 9.30 -11.86
C PHE A 56 4.19 9.82 -11.00
N TYR A 57 4.12 9.53 -9.70
CA TYR A 57 5.23 9.78 -8.78
C TYR A 57 5.92 8.46 -8.46
N TYR A 58 7.26 8.47 -8.40
CA TYR A 58 8.02 7.33 -7.92
C TYR A 58 9.30 7.75 -7.22
N LYS A 59 9.82 6.83 -6.39
CA LYS A 59 11.15 6.88 -5.80
C LYS A 59 11.82 5.51 -5.88
N GLY A 60 13.05 5.49 -6.37
CA GLY A 60 13.94 4.33 -6.36
C GLY A 60 15.39 4.76 -6.17
N GLU A 61 16.16 3.93 -5.48
CA GLU A 61 17.55 4.23 -5.11
C GLU A 61 18.50 3.19 -5.68
N THR A 62 18.04 1.95 -5.78
CA THR A 62 18.79 0.84 -6.34
C THR A 62 18.41 0.60 -7.81
N PRO A 63 19.36 0.69 -8.77
CA PRO A 63 19.06 0.52 -10.18
C PRO A 63 18.37 -0.81 -10.48
N GLY A 64 17.12 -0.72 -10.96
CA GLY A 64 16.37 -1.87 -11.42
C GLY A 64 15.82 -2.79 -10.34
N LEU A 65 15.96 -2.45 -9.05
CA LEU A 65 15.38 -3.16 -7.92
C LEU A 65 14.38 -2.26 -7.20
N TYR A 66 13.47 -2.88 -6.45
CA TYR A 66 12.58 -2.20 -5.51
C TYR A 66 11.79 -1.04 -6.16
N GLY A 67 11.70 0.10 -5.48
CA GLY A 67 11.00 1.27 -5.94
C GLY A 67 9.52 1.26 -5.58
N THR A 68 9.03 2.40 -5.15
CA THR A 68 7.63 2.64 -4.75
C THR A 68 7.12 3.94 -5.35
N GLY A 69 5.82 4.08 -5.48
CA GLY A 69 5.23 5.25 -6.13
C GLY A 69 3.71 5.29 -6.10
N PHE A 70 3.15 6.26 -6.82
CA PHE A 70 1.72 6.45 -6.99
C PHE A 70 1.37 6.78 -8.44
N LEU A 71 0.28 6.19 -8.92
CA LEU A 71 -0.50 6.73 -10.03
C LEU A 71 -1.72 7.46 -9.46
N ILE A 72 -1.95 8.70 -9.87
CA ILE A 72 -3.04 9.53 -9.37
C ILE A 72 -3.78 10.13 -10.55
N LYS A 73 -5.11 9.98 -10.61
CA LYS A 73 -5.92 10.60 -11.66
C LYS A 73 -5.73 12.12 -11.65
N ASN A 74 -5.56 12.72 -12.83
CA ASN A 74 -5.25 14.15 -12.94
C ASN A 74 -6.33 15.06 -12.33
N GLU A 75 -7.58 14.57 -12.22
CA GLU A 75 -8.66 15.24 -11.49
C GLU A 75 -8.32 15.54 -10.02
N LEU A 76 -7.45 14.74 -9.40
CA LEU A 76 -7.00 14.92 -8.03
C LEU A 76 -5.75 15.82 -7.91
N LYS A 77 -5.09 16.16 -9.02
CA LYS A 77 -3.86 16.99 -9.03
C LYS A 77 -4.00 18.29 -8.22
N PRO A 78 -5.10 19.07 -8.32
CA PRO A 78 -5.23 20.32 -7.57
C PRO A 78 -5.31 20.15 -6.04
N PHE A 79 -5.53 18.92 -5.57
CA PHE A 79 -5.73 18.60 -4.16
C PHE A 79 -4.48 18.02 -3.49
N ILE A 80 -3.44 17.69 -4.27
CA ILE A 80 -2.17 17.15 -3.77
C ILE A 80 -1.46 18.26 -3.01
N ASP A 81 -1.16 18.02 -1.72
CA ASP A 81 -0.35 18.95 -0.92
C ASP A 81 1.15 18.67 -1.19
N GLU A 82 1.60 17.41 -1.14
CA GLU A 82 2.99 17.02 -1.40
C GLU A 82 3.18 15.50 -1.60
N PHE A 83 4.32 15.14 -2.19
CA PHE A 83 4.88 13.79 -2.18
C PHE A 83 6.13 13.75 -1.32
N ILE A 84 6.31 12.70 -0.53
CA ILE A 84 7.47 12.52 0.34
C ILE A 84 8.09 11.16 0.09
N GLY A 85 9.31 11.19 -0.42
CA GLY A 85 10.12 10.00 -0.69
C GLY A 85 11.05 9.66 0.48
N VAL A 86 10.59 8.82 1.41
CA VAL A 86 11.37 8.46 2.62
C VAL A 86 12.51 7.50 2.27
N SER A 87 12.21 6.47 1.48
CA SER A 87 13.19 5.54 0.88
C SER A 87 12.58 4.94 -0.38
N GLU A 88 13.34 4.16 -1.14
CA GLU A 88 12.79 3.41 -2.28
C GLU A 88 11.68 2.40 -1.91
N ARG A 89 11.46 2.15 -0.62
CA ARG A 89 10.45 1.24 -0.08
C ARG A 89 9.28 1.93 0.62
N ILE A 90 9.36 3.25 0.86
CA ILE A 90 8.36 3.99 1.62
C ILE A 90 8.18 5.36 0.98
N VAL A 91 6.97 5.61 0.48
CA VAL A 91 6.57 6.90 -0.06
C VAL A 91 5.23 7.34 0.53
N ILE A 92 5.03 8.65 0.65
CA ILE A 92 3.83 9.25 1.23
C ILE A 92 3.25 10.26 0.24
N LEU A 93 1.94 10.19 0.05
CA LEU A 93 1.12 11.20 -0.58
C LEU A 93 0.29 11.92 0.48
N ASN A 94 0.53 13.22 0.65
CA ASN A 94 -0.34 14.10 1.43
C ASN A 94 -1.29 14.83 0.49
N ILE A 95 -2.60 14.70 0.73
CA ILE A 95 -3.65 15.14 -0.19
C ILE A 95 -4.91 15.58 0.55
N LYS A 96 -5.62 16.59 0.04
CA LYS A 96 -6.91 17.03 0.58
C LYS A 96 -8.07 16.41 -0.19
N LEU A 97 -8.65 15.33 0.33
CA LEU A 97 -9.66 14.59 -0.43
C LEU A 97 -11.01 15.33 -0.45
N PRO A 98 -11.59 15.60 -1.64
CA PRO A 98 -12.94 16.13 -1.75
C PRO A 98 -14.01 15.12 -1.30
N PRO A 99 -15.23 15.56 -0.95
CA PRO A 99 -15.70 16.95 -0.94
C PRO A 99 -15.36 17.70 0.36
N LYS A 100 -14.97 17.02 1.44
CA LYS A 100 -14.76 17.63 2.76
C LYS A 100 -13.47 18.43 2.86
N ASN A 101 -12.54 18.23 1.91
CA ASN A 101 -11.22 18.85 1.90
C ASN A 101 -10.40 18.51 3.16
N ASP A 102 -10.70 17.36 3.77
CA ASP A 102 -9.95 16.81 4.88
C ASP A 102 -8.57 16.40 4.39
N ARG A 103 -7.53 16.64 5.20
CA ARG A 103 -6.17 16.19 4.90
C ARG A 103 -6.00 14.71 5.17
N TRP A 104 -5.45 14.01 4.19
CA TRP A 104 -5.12 12.59 4.24
C TRP A 104 -3.65 12.38 3.95
N SER A 105 -3.10 11.34 4.57
CA SER A 105 -1.81 10.78 4.23
C SER A 105 -2.01 9.35 3.77
N ILE A 106 -1.51 9.05 2.58
CA ILE A 106 -1.53 7.73 1.99
C ILE A 106 -0.08 7.28 1.87
N VAL A 107 0.30 6.28 2.64
CA VAL A 107 1.63 5.69 2.66
C VAL A 107 1.60 4.43 1.80
N GLN A 108 2.45 4.36 0.78
CA GLN A 108 2.68 3.16 0.00
C GLN A 108 4.01 2.53 0.43
N VAL A 109 4.00 1.22 0.66
CA VAL A 109 5.17 0.49 1.13
C VAL A 109 5.53 -0.74 0.29
N TYR A 110 6.81 -1.08 0.32
CA TYR A 110 7.35 -2.37 -0.12
C TYR A 110 8.30 -2.93 0.94
N SER A 111 7.76 -3.73 1.86
CA SER A 111 8.51 -4.31 2.97
C SER A 111 9.57 -5.31 2.48
N PRO A 112 10.72 -5.41 3.16
CA PRO A 112 11.62 -6.56 3.02
C PRO A 112 10.88 -7.90 3.13
N THR A 113 11.38 -8.91 2.41
CA THR A 113 10.79 -10.24 2.42
C THR A 113 10.95 -10.93 3.78
N GLU A 114 10.15 -11.97 4.03
CA GLU A 114 10.29 -12.78 5.26
C GLU A 114 11.69 -13.41 5.40
N GLN A 115 12.42 -13.58 4.30
CA GLN A 115 13.78 -14.16 4.27
C GLN A 115 14.88 -13.13 4.59
N SER A 116 14.56 -11.84 4.56
CA SER A 116 15.51 -10.77 4.89
C SER A 116 16.01 -10.89 6.34
N SER A 117 17.13 -10.23 6.62
CA SER A 117 17.68 -10.22 7.99
C SER A 117 16.70 -9.57 8.97
N ARG A 118 16.76 -9.97 10.25
CA ARG A 118 15.92 -9.35 11.28
C ARG A 118 16.19 -7.85 11.39
N THR A 119 17.46 -7.45 11.29
CA THR A 119 17.88 -6.04 11.34
C THR A 119 17.26 -5.22 10.20
N GLU A 120 17.22 -5.76 8.99
CA GLU A 120 16.63 -5.08 7.83
C GLU A 120 15.12 -4.85 8.01
N ILE A 121 14.40 -5.88 8.47
CA ILE A 121 12.97 -5.77 8.79
C ILE A 121 12.74 -4.76 9.92
N ASP A 122 13.50 -4.85 11.02
CA ASP A 122 13.37 -3.94 12.16
C ASP A 122 13.66 -2.48 11.74
N THR A 123 14.68 -2.28 10.90
CA THR A 123 15.03 -0.95 10.35
C THR A 123 13.90 -0.40 9.48
N PHE A 124 13.34 -1.22 8.59
CA PHE A 124 12.23 -0.82 7.74
C PHE A 124 11.01 -0.39 8.56
N TYR A 125 10.58 -1.20 9.53
CA TYR A 125 9.40 -0.85 10.35
C TYR A 125 9.67 0.36 11.26
N SER A 126 10.89 0.53 11.78
CA SER A 126 11.27 1.73 12.52
C SER A 126 11.21 2.98 11.64
N MET A 127 11.73 2.91 10.42
CA MET A 127 11.68 4.02 9.45
C MET A 127 10.24 4.36 9.05
N LEU A 128 9.40 3.34 8.84
CA LEU A 128 7.98 3.50 8.55
C LEU A 128 7.25 4.20 9.71
N GLN A 129 7.49 3.77 10.95
CA GLN A 129 6.88 4.39 12.12
C GLN A 129 7.30 5.86 12.28
N ASP A 130 8.59 6.14 12.12
CA ASP A 130 9.13 7.50 12.12
C ASP A 130 8.49 8.37 11.05
N ALA A 131 8.32 7.83 9.84
CA ALA A 131 7.73 8.55 8.73
C ALA A 131 6.24 8.86 8.97
N ILE A 132 5.50 7.91 9.54
CA ILE A 132 4.10 8.13 9.95
C ILE A 132 4.03 9.26 10.97
N ILE A 133 4.86 9.23 12.02
CA ILE A 133 4.85 10.25 13.08
C ILE A 133 5.21 11.64 12.53
N LYS A 134 6.23 11.74 11.67
CA LYS A 134 6.79 13.02 11.21
C LYS A 134 5.96 13.67 10.10
N HIS A 135 5.39 12.87 9.20
CA HIS A 135 4.87 13.36 7.92
C HIS A 135 3.38 13.12 7.70
N SER A 136 2.73 12.28 8.51
CA SER A 136 1.33 11.92 8.26
C SER A 136 0.33 12.77 9.04
N HIS A 137 -0.85 12.93 8.45
CA HIS A 137 -2.01 13.56 9.04
C HIS A 137 -2.89 12.56 9.80
N ASN A 138 -3.93 13.08 10.48
CA ASN A 138 -4.83 12.26 11.28
C ASN A 138 -5.59 11.21 10.46
N ASN A 139 -5.97 11.51 9.22
CA ASN A 139 -6.58 10.55 8.31
C ASN A 139 -5.47 9.82 7.56
N LEU A 140 -5.23 8.56 7.92
CA LEU A 140 -4.08 7.79 7.48
C LEU A 140 -4.54 6.52 6.79
N VAL A 141 -3.96 6.27 5.62
CA VAL A 141 -3.97 4.97 4.94
C VAL A 141 -2.52 4.51 4.85
N VAL A 142 -2.23 3.31 5.32
CA VAL A 142 -0.94 2.64 5.09
C VAL A 142 -1.23 1.40 4.27
N MET A 143 -0.65 1.30 3.09
CA MET A 143 -0.92 0.22 2.16
C MET A 143 0.31 -0.22 1.40
N GLY A 144 0.24 -1.39 0.80
CA GLY A 144 1.31 -1.90 -0.04
C GLY A 144 1.57 -3.37 0.22
N ASP A 145 2.68 -3.81 -0.34
CA ASP A 145 3.19 -5.17 -0.15
C ASP A 145 4.02 -5.19 1.13
N PHE A 146 3.47 -5.80 2.16
CA PHE A 146 4.14 -5.96 3.45
C PHE A 146 4.93 -7.25 3.54
N ASN A 147 4.90 -8.12 2.52
CA ASN A 147 5.46 -9.47 2.59
C ASN A 147 5.04 -10.19 3.89
N ALA A 148 3.80 -9.97 4.32
CA ALA A 148 3.33 -10.27 5.67
C ALA A 148 2.06 -11.10 5.64
N ARG A 149 1.99 -12.17 6.45
CA ARG A 149 0.74 -12.87 6.75
C ARG A 149 0.36 -12.59 8.19
N THR A 150 -0.78 -11.94 8.40
CA THR A 150 -1.27 -11.62 9.76
C THR A 150 -1.58 -12.87 10.58
N GLY A 151 -1.86 -13.99 9.92
CA GLY A 151 -2.28 -15.24 10.56
C GLY A 151 -3.68 -15.13 11.19
N ALA A 152 -4.06 -16.16 11.93
CA ALA A 152 -5.28 -16.16 12.74
C ALA A 152 -5.21 -15.07 13.82
N ARG A 153 -6.37 -14.50 14.15
CA ARG A 153 -6.51 -13.48 15.20
C ARG A 153 -6.20 -14.09 16.56
N GLY A 154 -5.29 -13.47 17.31
CA GLY A 154 -5.05 -13.74 18.72
C GLY A 154 -6.01 -12.99 19.65
N ASP A 155 -5.91 -13.29 20.94
CA ASP A 155 -6.71 -12.61 21.96
C ASP A 155 -6.29 -11.13 22.09
N GLY A 156 -7.28 -10.22 22.18
CA GLY A 156 -7.07 -8.78 22.30
C GLY A 156 -6.86 -8.04 20.96
N GLU A 157 -6.77 -8.75 19.84
CA GLU A 157 -6.48 -8.14 18.53
C GLU A 157 -7.73 -7.71 17.75
N GLN A 158 -8.93 -7.77 18.32
CA GLN A 158 -10.20 -7.47 17.64
C GLN A 158 -10.31 -6.03 17.11
N MET A 159 -9.56 -5.12 17.73
CA MET A 159 -9.45 -3.73 17.31
C MET A 159 -8.65 -3.58 16.01
N ILE A 160 -7.69 -4.47 15.77
CA ILE A 160 -6.71 -4.40 14.67
C ILE A 160 -7.05 -5.38 13.54
N LEU A 161 -7.49 -6.60 13.90
CA LEU A 161 -7.81 -7.67 12.97
C LEU A 161 -9.31 -8.02 13.03
N GLY A 162 -9.90 -8.12 11.85
CA GLY A 162 -11.25 -8.63 11.65
C GLY A 162 -11.35 -10.14 11.84
N PRO A 163 -12.58 -10.68 11.78
CA PRO A 163 -12.85 -12.08 12.08
C PRO A 163 -12.43 -13.06 10.97
N TYR A 164 -12.03 -12.58 9.79
CA TYR A 164 -11.75 -13.43 8.63
C TYR A 164 -10.26 -13.60 8.33
N CYS A 165 -9.36 -13.22 9.24
CA CYS A 165 -7.96 -13.62 9.14
C CYS A 165 -7.79 -15.10 9.53
N SER A 166 -6.80 -15.77 8.92
CA SER A 166 -6.49 -17.18 9.24
C SER A 166 -5.05 -17.53 8.88
N GLY A 167 -4.65 -18.76 9.21
CA GLY A 167 -3.33 -19.30 8.88
C GLY A 167 -2.28 -18.92 9.92
N LYS A 168 -1.01 -19.24 9.61
CA LYS A 168 0.12 -18.99 10.51
C LYS A 168 0.66 -17.58 10.29
N ARG A 169 0.77 -16.83 11.39
CA ARG A 169 1.40 -15.50 11.39
C ARG A 169 2.88 -15.61 11.04
N THR A 170 3.37 -14.72 10.19
CA THR A 170 4.81 -14.59 9.87
C THR A 170 5.48 -13.54 10.74
N ARG A 171 6.81 -13.47 10.74
CA ARG A 171 7.57 -12.43 11.44
C ARG A 171 7.19 -11.03 10.93
N ASN A 172 7.08 -10.86 9.61
CA ASN A 172 6.56 -9.62 9.03
C ASN A 172 5.08 -9.39 9.43
N GLY A 173 4.29 -10.46 9.57
CA GLY A 173 2.92 -10.39 10.08
C GLY A 173 2.84 -9.82 11.50
N GLU A 174 3.75 -10.23 12.38
CA GLU A 174 3.84 -9.69 13.75
C GLU A 174 4.18 -8.20 13.74
N LYS A 175 5.16 -7.79 12.91
CA LYS A 175 5.51 -6.38 12.76
C LYS A 175 4.38 -5.53 12.19
N LEU A 176 3.64 -6.06 11.22
CA LEU A 176 2.46 -5.40 10.67
C LEU A 176 1.37 -5.19 11.74
N VAL A 177 1.08 -6.23 12.53
CA VAL A 177 0.08 -6.14 13.62
C VAL A 177 0.52 -5.14 14.69
N GLN A 178 1.81 -5.15 15.05
CA GLN A 178 2.38 -4.19 15.99
C GLN A 178 2.25 -2.74 15.48
N LEU A 179 2.67 -2.48 14.23
CA LEU A 179 2.51 -1.16 13.59
C LEU A 179 1.05 -0.70 13.59
N ALA A 180 0.14 -1.62 13.26
CA ALA A 180 -1.28 -1.32 13.24
C ALA A 180 -1.82 -0.98 14.63
N TYR A 181 -1.38 -1.71 15.66
CA TYR A 181 -1.72 -1.44 17.05
C TYR A 181 -1.22 -0.05 17.50
N GLU A 182 0.07 0.25 17.27
CA GLU A 182 0.70 1.52 17.67
C GLU A 182 0.02 2.74 17.04
N ASN A 183 -0.54 2.60 15.83
CA ASN A 183 -1.18 3.69 15.09
C ASN A 183 -2.72 3.64 15.12
N ASN A 184 -3.32 2.72 15.90
CA ASN A 184 -4.78 2.50 15.95
C ASN A 184 -5.40 2.25 14.56
N LEU A 185 -4.72 1.46 13.73
CA LEU A 185 -5.16 1.10 12.39
C LEU A 185 -5.77 -0.30 12.36
N LYS A 186 -6.76 -0.47 11.50
CA LYS A 186 -7.40 -1.76 11.25
C LYS A 186 -6.94 -2.32 9.92
N VAL A 187 -6.57 -3.60 9.88
CA VAL A 187 -6.18 -4.30 8.66
C VAL A 187 -7.44 -4.67 7.88
N LEU A 188 -7.74 -3.92 6.83
CA LEU A 188 -9.01 -4.01 6.12
C LEU A 188 -9.22 -5.39 5.48
N ASN A 189 -8.15 -6.01 5.00
CA ASN A 189 -8.14 -7.35 4.41
C ASN A 189 -8.82 -8.41 5.27
N THR A 190 -8.76 -8.24 6.58
CA THR A 190 -9.25 -9.22 7.56
C THR A 190 -10.71 -9.01 7.96
N LEU A 191 -11.34 -7.92 7.52
CA LEU A 191 -12.70 -7.52 7.91
C LEU A 191 -13.80 -8.24 7.15
N TYR A 192 -13.51 -8.73 5.94
CA TYR A 192 -14.52 -9.30 5.05
C TYR A 192 -14.18 -10.73 4.64
N ARG A 193 -15.22 -11.56 4.50
CA ARG A 193 -15.06 -12.90 3.98
C ARG A 193 -14.80 -12.84 2.48
N LYS A 194 -13.58 -13.18 2.08
CA LYS A 194 -13.22 -13.33 0.66
C LYS A 194 -13.57 -14.73 0.17
N ARG A 195 -13.92 -14.86 -1.12
CA ARG A 195 -13.93 -16.17 -1.78
C ARG A 195 -12.50 -16.70 -1.81
N GLU A 196 -12.32 -18.01 -1.72
CA GLU A 196 -10.98 -18.62 -1.63
C GLU A 196 -10.06 -18.21 -2.79
N ASN A 197 -10.62 -18.10 -4.00
CA ASN A 197 -9.88 -17.67 -5.19
C ASN A 197 -9.47 -16.18 -5.18
N ASN A 198 -10.10 -15.33 -4.35
CA ASN A 198 -9.82 -13.90 -4.26
C ASN A 198 -9.04 -13.55 -2.97
N ARG A 199 -8.59 -14.56 -2.22
CA ARG A 199 -8.01 -14.36 -0.89
C ARG A 199 -6.51 -14.12 -0.92
N TRP A 200 -5.84 -14.45 -2.02
CA TRP A 200 -4.41 -14.33 -2.17
C TRP A 200 -4.09 -13.17 -3.10
N THR A 201 -3.00 -12.47 -2.81
CA THR A 201 -2.47 -11.38 -3.63
C THR A 201 -1.14 -11.76 -4.28
N TRP A 202 -0.57 -12.91 -3.87
CA TRP A 202 0.63 -13.48 -4.44
C TRP A 202 0.50 -15.00 -4.60
N ILE A 203 1.06 -15.51 -5.69
CA ILE A 203 1.23 -16.94 -5.96
C ILE A 203 2.72 -17.24 -6.18
N SER A 204 3.20 -18.36 -5.67
CA SER A 204 4.57 -18.78 -5.87
C SER A 204 4.87 -19.08 -7.34
N PRO A 205 6.13 -18.94 -7.79
CA PRO A 205 6.50 -19.22 -9.18
C PRO A 205 6.16 -20.63 -9.65
N ASP A 206 6.12 -21.60 -8.72
CA ASP A 206 5.72 -22.99 -8.97
C ASP A 206 4.19 -23.22 -8.91
N GLY A 207 3.41 -22.20 -8.58
CA GLY A 207 1.95 -22.25 -8.51
C GLY A 207 1.37 -22.91 -7.26
N HIS A 208 2.21 -23.46 -6.36
CA HIS A 208 1.75 -24.29 -5.25
C HIS A 208 1.32 -23.51 -4.00
N HIS A 209 1.85 -22.31 -3.79
CA HIS A 209 1.62 -21.52 -2.59
C HIS A 209 0.95 -20.19 -2.93
N LYS A 210 -0.19 -19.94 -2.28
CA LYS A 210 -0.97 -18.71 -2.42
C LYS A 210 -0.98 -17.97 -1.09
N ASN A 211 -0.57 -16.70 -1.08
CA ASN A 211 -0.46 -15.90 0.13
C ASN A 211 -1.13 -14.54 -0.04
N GLU A 212 -1.68 -14.01 1.05
CA GLU A 212 -2.12 -12.61 1.17
C GLU A 212 -0.97 -11.83 1.80
N VAL A 213 -0.29 -10.99 1.01
CA VAL A 213 0.90 -10.23 1.44
C VAL A 213 0.73 -8.73 1.28
N ASP A 214 -0.23 -8.31 0.47
CA ASP A 214 -0.62 -6.92 0.28
C ASP A 214 -1.74 -6.57 1.25
N HIS A 215 -1.56 -5.50 2.01
CA HIS A 215 -2.51 -5.08 3.03
C HIS A 215 -2.84 -3.60 2.90
N ILE A 216 -4.08 -3.25 3.24
CA ILE A 216 -4.52 -1.87 3.39
C ILE A 216 -4.97 -1.67 4.85
N LEU A 217 -4.40 -0.66 5.49
CA LEU A 217 -4.60 -0.33 6.90
C LEU A 217 -5.11 1.11 7.01
N THR A 218 -6.14 1.33 7.82
CA THR A 218 -6.63 2.69 8.10
C THR A 218 -7.42 2.73 9.41
N LYS A 219 -7.73 3.93 9.90
CA LYS A 219 -8.60 4.11 11.07
C LYS A 219 -10.04 3.74 10.71
N VAL A 220 -10.76 3.13 11.65
CA VAL A 220 -12.12 2.59 11.42
C VAL A 220 -13.14 3.66 11.04
N LYS A 221 -12.96 4.90 11.50
CA LYS A 221 -13.90 6.00 11.25
C LYS A 221 -13.84 6.55 9.82
N THR A 222 -12.91 6.09 8.99
CA THR A 222 -12.47 6.81 7.80
C THR A 222 -12.83 6.15 6.47
N PHE A 223 -13.32 4.90 6.43
CA PHE A 223 -13.57 4.20 5.16
C PHE A 223 -15.02 3.73 4.98
N GLY A 224 -15.45 3.64 3.72
CA GLY A 224 -16.74 3.09 3.30
C GLY A 224 -16.64 1.59 2.97
N THR A 225 -16.98 1.22 1.72
CA THR A 225 -16.89 -0.16 1.23
C THR A 225 -15.44 -0.54 0.90
N VAL A 226 -15.03 -1.77 1.24
CA VAL A 226 -13.75 -2.36 0.82
C VAL A 226 -14.06 -3.52 -0.13
N GLU A 227 -13.45 -3.50 -1.32
CA GLU A 227 -13.57 -4.55 -2.33
C GLU A 227 -12.20 -5.21 -2.51
N PHE A 228 -12.18 -6.53 -2.71
CA PHE A 228 -10.97 -7.34 -2.94
C PHE A 228 -11.16 -8.23 -4.16
#